data_AF-G5DYA9-F1
#
_entry.id   AF-G5DYA9-F1
#
_cell.length_a   1.000
_cell.length_b   1.000
_cell.length_c   1.000
_cell.angle_alpha   90.00
_cell.angle_beta   90.00
_cell.angle_gamma   90.00
#
_symmetry.space_group_name_H-M   'P 1'
#
loop_
_entity.id
_entity.type
_entity.pdbx_description
1 polymer ?
#
loop_
_entity_poly.entity_id
_entity_poly.type
_entity_poly.pdbx_seq_one_letter_code
_entity_poly.pdbx_strand_id
1 'polypeptide(L)'
;SGTDNCSALHIQALQSWALLLTICHTSEVKKKLDIHLQKLPHLLTCGDVNMRIAAGETMALLFELAREADAEFNYKDLESLACTLKSLATDCNKHRAKVDRRKQTNVFLRSIFDLGPPLLLDAATIKAMRIPREEHVNNSAAFKARTKARSKLRDKRADVG
;
A
#
# COMPACT_ATOMS: atom_id res chain seq x y z
N SER A 1 24.14 14.84 14.06
CA SER A 1 22.82 14.34 14.50
C SER A 1 21.66 15.31 14.19
N GLY A 2 21.72 16.12 13.12
CA GLY A 2 20.64 17.05 12.75
C GLY A 2 19.89 16.71 11.46
N THR A 3 20.47 15.86 10.60
CA THR A 3 19.90 15.45 9.30
C THR A 3 18.70 14.52 9.45
N ASP A 4 18.71 13.64 10.46
CA ASP A 4 17.72 12.56 10.61
C ASP A 4 16.35 13.09 11.05
N ASN A 5 16.31 14.18 11.83
CA ASN A 5 15.05 14.81 12.27
C ASN A 5 14.37 15.60 11.13
N CYS A 6 15.16 16.15 10.21
CA CYS A 6 14.63 16.95 9.09
C CYS A 6 13.88 16.06 8.08
N SER A 7 14.47 14.92 7.71
CA SER A 7 13.80 13.95 6.82
C SER A 7 12.52 13.39 7.44
N ALA A 8 12.54 13.04 8.73
CA ALA A 8 11.36 12.55 9.43
C ALA A 8 10.21 13.57 9.43
N LEU A 9 10.50 14.86 9.67
CA LEU A 9 9.49 15.91 9.65
C LEU A 9 8.89 16.12 8.25
N HIS A 10 9.70 16.12 7.20
CA HIS A 10 9.21 16.21 5.82
C HIS A 10 8.33 15.01 5.44
N ILE A 11 8.70 13.79 5.86
CA ILE A 11 7.91 12.58 5.62
C ILE A 11 6.54 12.71 6.31
N GLN A 12 6.52 13.09 7.60
CA GLN A 12 5.27 13.25 8.34
C GLN A 12 4.39 14.36 7.77
N ALA A 13 4.99 15.47 7.32
CA ALA A 13 4.26 16.54 6.66
C ALA A 13 3.62 16.07 5.35
N LEU A 14 4.35 15.31 4.53
CA LEU A 14 3.85 14.76 3.27
C LEU A 14 2.70 13.76 3.52
N GLN A 15 2.86 12.86 4.47
CA GLN A 15 1.83 11.88 4.86
C GLN A 15 0.58 12.54 5.43
N SER A 16 0.75 13.58 6.26
CA SER A 16 -0.37 14.36 6.81
C SER A 16 -1.11 15.13 5.72
N TRP A 17 -0.38 15.70 4.77
CA TRP A 17 -0.98 16.37 3.61
C TRP A 17 -1.76 15.40 2.73
N ALA A 18 -1.20 14.21 2.45
CA ALA A 18 -1.91 13.14 1.73
C ALA A 18 -3.21 12.73 2.45
N LEU A 19 -3.17 12.57 3.78
CA LEU A 19 -4.36 12.26 4.58
C LEU A 19 -5.43 13.36 4.46
N LEU A 20 -5.05 14.64 4.54
CA LEU A 20 -6.01 15.74 4.38
C LEU A 20 -6.66 15.76 3.00
N LEU A 21 -5.93 15.39 1.94
CA LEU A 21 -6.49 15.29 0.59
C LEU A 21 -7.62 14.26 0.50
N THR A 22 -7.57 13.16 1.26
CA THR A 22 -8.62 12.12 1.25
C THR A 22 -9.98 12.59 1.77
N ILE A 23 -10.02 13.70 2.50
CA ILE A 23 -11.25 14.28 3.06
C ILE A 23 -11.56 15.68 2.49
N CYS A 24 -10.75 16.17 1.53
CA CYS A 24 -10.98 17.47 0.90
C CYS A 24 -12.11 17.40 -0.14
N HIS A 25 -12.84 18.51 -0.31
CA HIS A 25 -13.79 18.65 -1.41
C HIS A 25 -13.09 18.54 -2.78
N THR A 26 -13.75 17.87 -3.73
CA THR A 26 -13.24 17.59 -5.08
C THR A 26 -12.78 18.84 -5.84
N SER A 27 -13.42 19.99 -5.60
CA SER A 27 -13.03 21.29 -6.19
C SER A 27 -11.65 21.77 -5.74
N GLU A 28 -11.29 21.54 -4.49
CA GLU A 28 -9.96 21.89 -3.95
C GLU A 28 -8.91 20.86 -4.36
N VAL A 29 -9.28 19.58 -4.44
CA VAL A 29 -8.41 18.50 -4.91
C VAL A 29 -7.86 18.82 -6.31
N LYS A 30 -8.73 19.19 -7.28
CA LYS A 30 -8.28 19.56 -8.65
C LYS A 30 -7.20 20.65 -8.65
N LYS A 31 -7.41 21.73 -7.89
CA LYS A 31 -6.43 22.82 -7.77
C LYS A 31 -5.09 22.35 -7.20
N LYS A 32 -5.11 21.44 -6.23
CA LYS A 32 -3.88 20.89 -5.63
C LYS A 32 -3.16 19.94 -6.58
N LEU A 33 -3.89 19.15 -7.36
CA LEU A 33 -3.30 18.27 -8.37
C LEU A 33 -2.48 19.07 -9.39
N ASP A 34 -3.04 20.15 -9.93
CA ASP A 34 -2.37 20.98 -10.94
C ASP A 34 -1.03 21.55 -10.44
N ILE A 35 -0.94 21.89 -9.15
CA ILE A 35 0.24 22.52 -8.55
C ILE A 35 1.32 21.50 -8.18
N HIS A 36 0.92 20.34 -7.66
CA HIS A 36 1.83 19.44 -6.94
C HIS A 36 2.20 18.18 -7.73
N LEU A 37 1.37 17.74 -8.67
CA LEU A 37 1.57 16.45 -9.34
C LEU A 37 2.90 16.38 -10.10
N GLN A 38 3.35 17.49 -10.69
CA GLN A 38 4.63 17.58 -11.42
C GLN A 38 5.86 17.66 -10.49
N LYS A 39 5.66 17.95 -9.20
CA LYS A 39 6.76 18.16 -8.25
C LYS A 39 7.13 16.88 -7.51
N LEU A 40 6.14 16.04 -7.19
CA LEU A 40 6.35 14.80 -6.43
C LEU A 40 7.28 13.75 -7.07
N PRO A 41 7.39 13.60 -8.41
CA PRO A 41 8.35 12.65 -9.00
C PRO A 41 9.78 12.85 -8.52
N HIS A 42 10.19 14.09 -8.23
CA HIS A 42 11.54 14.39 -7.72
C HIS A 42 11.78 13.81 -6.31
N LEU A 43 10.73 13.58 -5.52
CA LEU A 43 10.87 12.96 -4.20
C LEU A 43 11.14 11.45 -4.29
N LEU A 44 10.83 10.82 -5.43
CA LEU A 44 11.15 9.41 -5.69
C LEU A 44 12.65 9.16 -5.88
N THR A 45 13.46 10.19 -6.09
CA THR A 45 14.92 10.06 -6.21
C THR A 45 15.67 10.44 -4.92
N CYS A 46 14.96 10.83 -3.86
CA CYS A 46 15.58 11.13 -2.57
C CYS A 46 16.32 9.91 -2.00
N GLY A 47 17.45 10.13 -1.34
CA GLY A 47 18.28 9.05 -0.74
C GLY A 47 17.58 8.29 0.39
N ASP A 48 16.64 8.91 1.10
CA ASP A 48 15.86 8.30 2.17
C ASP A 48 14.74 7.39 1.61
N VAL A 49 14.81 6.10 1.91
CA VAL A 49 13.80 5.10 1.54
C VAL A 49 12.41 5.48 2.02
N ASN A 50 12.27 6.00 3.24
CA ASN A 50 10.96 6.33 3.81
C ASN A 50 10.34 7.52 3.10
N MET A 51 11.15 8.49 2.64
CA MET A 51 10.69 9.58 1.78
C MET A 51 10.22 9.04 0.44
N ARG A 52 10.96 8.13 -0.20
CA ARG A 52 10.54 7.51 -1.47
C ARG A 52 9.23 6.73 -1.33
N ILE A 53 9.04 6.00 -0.21
CA ILE A 53 7.80 5.30 0.09
C ILE A 53 6.64 6.30 0.25
N ALA A 54 6.80 7.32 1.10
CA ALA A 54 5.76 8.32 1.32
C ALA A 54 5.40 9.09 0.03
N ALA A 55 6.39 9.41 -0.80
CA ALA A 55 6.19 10.01 -2.11
C ALA A 55 5.42 9.08 -3.06
N GLY A 56 5.80 7.80 -3.15
CA GLY A 56 5.09 6.81 -3.96
C GLY A 56 3.63 6.60 -3.53
N GLU A 57 3.39 6.50 -2.22
CA GLU A 57 2.04 6.41 -1.64
C GLU A 57 1.21 7.67 -1.97
N THR A 58 1.81 8.87 -1.80
CA THR A 58 1.12 10.13 -2.11
C THR A 58 0.82 10.27 -3.59
N MET A 59 1.73 9.85 -4.47
CA MET A 59 1.49 9.88 -5.91
C MET A 59 0.36 8.94 -6.31
N ALA A 60 0.33 7.71 -5.77
CA ALA A 60 -0.76 6.78 -6.03
C ALA A 60 -2.13 7.39 -5.68
N LEU A 61 -2.22 8.04 -4.51
CA LEU A 61 -3.43 8.76 -4.09
C LEU A 61 -3.79 9.90 -5.06
N LEU A 62 -2.83 10.72 -5.49
CA LEU A 62 -3.12 11.80 -6.43
C LEU A 62 -3.61 11.28 -7.79
N PHE A 63 -3.07 10.18 -8.29
CA PHE A 63 -3.55 9.55 -9.53
C PHE A 63 -4.96 8.99 -9.39
N GLU A 64 -5.28 8.39 -8.24
CA GLU A 64 -6.63 7.92 -7.92
C GLU A 64 -7.62 9.09 -7.89
N LEU A 65 -7.31 10.15 -7.15
CA LEU A 65 -8.13 11.37 -7.07
C LEU A 65 -8.27 12.08 -8.42
N ALA A 66 -7.21 12.07 -9.24
CA ALA A 66 -7.25 12.64 -10.59
C ALA A 66 -8.26 11.90 -11.47
N ARG A 67 -8.22 10.56 -11.44
CA ARG A 67 -9.10 9.68 -12.21
C ARG A 67 -10.54 9.70 -11.71
N GLU A 68 -10.75 9.86 -10.41
CA GLU A 68 -12.09 10.06 -9.84
C GLU A 68 -12.69 11.38 -10.31
N ALA A 69 -11.87 12.44 -10.40
CA ALA A 69 -12.33 13.77 -10.76
C ALA A 69 -12.44 14.01 -12.27
N ASP A 70 -11.71 13.23 -13.08
CA ASP A 70 -11.72 13.18 -14.54
C ASP A 70 -11.32 11.76 -15.03
N ALA A 71 -12.29 11.02 -15.56
CA ALA A 71 -12.07 9.66 -16.05
C ALA A 71 -11.07 9.59 -17.21
N GLU A 72 -10.95 10.65 -18.02
CA GLU A 72 -10.03 10.74 -19.16
C GLU A 72 -8.65 11.29 -18.77
N PHE A 73 -8.42 11.54 -17.47
CA PHE A 73 -7.16 12.08 -16.97
C PHE A 73 -5.95 11.34 -17.55
N ASN A 74 -5.01 12.12 -18.11
CA ASN A 74 -3.78 11.61 -18.71
C ASN A 74 -2.57 12.42 -18.20
N TYR A 75 -1.56 11.71 -17.74
CA TYR A 75 -0.34 12.32 -17.23
C TYR A 75 0.77 12.25 -18.28
N LYS A 76 1.31 13.41 -18.65
CA LYS A 76 2.26 13.55 -19.78
C LYS A 76 3.49 12.66 -19.66
N ASP A 77 4.03 12.51 -18.45
CA ASP A 77 5.28 11.77 -18.19
C ASP A 77 5.06 10.40 -17.55
N LEU A 78 3.92 9.76 -17.82
CA LEU A 78 3.52 8.51 -17.17
C LEU A 78 4.51 7.37 -17.40
N GLU A 79 5.02 7.23 -18.63
CA GLU A 79 5.99 6.19 -18.99
C GLU A 79 7.31 6.33 -18.23
N SER A 80 7.84 7.55 -18.16
CA SER A 80 9.07 7.84 -17.42
C SER A 80 8.90 7.53 -15.93
N LEU A 81 7.80 8.02 -15.36
CA LEU A 81 7.45 7.74 -13.97
C LEU A 81 7.28 6.25 -13.68
N ALA A 82 6.61 5.51 -14.57
CA ALA A 82 6.42 4.06 -14.44
C ALA A 82 7.76 3.32 -14.45
N CYS A 83 8.71 3.75 -15.29
CA CYS A 83 10.06 3.20 -15.30
C CYS A 83 10.77 3.41 -13.95
N THR A 84 10.71 4.63 -13.38
CA THR A 84 11.26 4.93 -12.05
C THR A 84 10.63 4.06 -10.96
N LEU A 85 9.29 3.99 -10.91
CA LEU A 85 8.57 3.19 -9.92
C LEU A 85 8.91 1.70 -10.02
N LYS A 86 9.05 1.17 -11.24
CA LYS A 86 9.42 -0.23 -11.47
C LYS A 86 10.83 -0.55 -10.96
N SER A 87 11.79 0.35 -11.18
CA SER A 87 13.15 0.24 -10.64
C SER A 87 13.14 0.21 -9.10
N LEU A 88 12.38 1.12 -8.47
CA LEU A 88 12.26 1.20 -7.02
C LEU A 88 11.56 -0.01 -6.41
N ALA A 89 10.55 -0.58 -7.07
CA ALA A 89 9.80 -1.73 -6.56
C ALA A 89 10.62 -3.04 -6.54
N THR A 90 11.68 -3.13 -7.33
CA THR A 90 12.62 -4.26 -7.32
C THR A 90 13.70 -4.15 -6.24
N ASP A 91 13.80 -2.99 -5.58
CA ASP A 91 14.72 -2.76 -4.47
C ASP A 91 14.12 -3.35 -3.17
N CYS A 92 14.83 -4.26 -2.52
CA CYS A 92 14.27 -5.06 -1.44
C CYS A 92 14.53 -4.41 -0.06
N ASN A 93 13.47 -4.12 0.69
CA ASN A 93 13.58 -3.68 2.07
C ASN A 93 12.55 -4.36 2.99
N LYS A 94 13.01 -4.93 4.11
CA LYS A 94 12.28 -5.92 4.91
C LYS A 94 11.73 -5.34 6.22
N HIS A 95 10.64 -4.57 6.24
CA HIS A 95 9.86 -4.34 7.48
C HIS A 95 8.40 -3.94 7.20
N ARG A 96 7.43 -4.85 7.42
CA ARG A 96 5.97 -4.53 7.33
C ARG A 96 5.08 -5.13 8.43
N ALA A 97 5.60 -5.96 9.34
CA ALA A 97 4.74 -6.76 10.24
C ALA A 97 4.18 -6.03 11.50
N LYS A 98 4.72 -4.88 11.92
CA LYS A 98 4.40 -4.27 13.23
C LYS A 98 3.16 -3.34 13.22
N VAL A 99 2.81 -2.77 12.07
CA VAL A 99 1.73 -1.77 11.91
C VAL A 99 0.36 -2.44 11.94
N ASP A 100 0.23 -3.62 11.31
CA ASP A 100 -1.05 -4.32 11.18
C ASP A 100 -1.65 -4.72 12.54
N ARG A 101 -0.80 -5.08 13.51
CA ARG A 101 -1.26 -5.42 14.87
C ARG A 101 -1.94 -4.26 15.60
N ARG A 102 -1.50 -3.01 15.35
CA ARG A 102 -2.08 -1.82 16.01
C ARG A 102 -3.45 -1.45 15.44
N LYS A 103 -3.68 -1.73 14.15
CA LYS A 103 -4.98 -1.48 13.48
C LYS A 103 -6.09 -2.39 14.02
N GLN A 104 -5.74 -3.63 14.42
CA GLN A 104 -6.71 -4.62 14.89
C GLN A 104 -7.34 -4.28 16.25
N THR A 105 -6.64 -3.53 17.11
CA THR A 105 -7.09 -3.25 18.49
C THR A 105 -7.66 -1.84 18.68
N ASN A 106 -7.48 -0.92 17.74
CA ASN A 106 -7.88 0.49 17.89
C ASN A 106 -9.32 0.71 17.42
N VAL A 107 -10.22 1.07 18.34
CA VAL A 107 -11.65 1.30 18.09
C VAL A 107 -11.90 2.37 17.02
N PHE A 108 -11.18 3.50 17.06
CA PHE A 108 -11.35 4.62 16.14
C PHE A 108 -10.91 4.26 14.71
N LEU A 109 -9.82 3.52 14.56
CA LEU A 109 -9.40 3.03 13.24
C LEU A 109 -10.42 2.04 12.68
N ARG A 110 -11.02 1.20 13.52
CA ARG A 110 -12.05 0.24 13.08
C ARG A 110 -13.33 0.90 12.61
N SER A 111 -13.73 2.04 13.17
CA SER A 111 -14.88 2.80 12.67
C SER A 111 -14.57 3.55 11.37
N ILE A 112 -13.35 4.08 11.20
CA ILE A 112 -12.96 4.73 9.95
C ILE A 112 -12.92 3.73 8.79
N PHE A 113 -12.46 2.50 9.05
CA PHE A 113 -12.24 1.48 8.03
C PHE A 113 -13.35 0.41 8.00
N ASP A 114 -14.48 0.63 8.67
CA ASP A 114 -15.61 -0.31 8.75
C ASP A 114 -15.22 -1.77 9.10
N LEU A 115 -14.25 -1.93 10.00
CA LEU A 115 -13.67 -3.24 10.34
C LEU A 115 -14.50 -4.05 11.34
N GLY A 116 -15.60 -3.49 11.86
CA GLY A 116 -16.44 -4.07 12.90
C GLY A 116 -15.90 -3.90 14.34
N PRO A 117 -16.57 -4.47 15.37
CA PRO A 117 -16.16 -4.34 16.77
C PRO A 117 -14.75 -4.93 17.04
N PRO A 118 -13.97 -4.41 17.99
CA PRO A 118 -12.65 -4.95 18.34
C PRO A 118 -12.74 -6.42 18.74
N LEU A 119 -11.87 -7.26 18.18
CA LEU A 119 -11.70 -8.63 18.63
C LEU A 119 -10.93 -8.61 19.96
N LEU A 120 -11.64 -8.41 21.08
CA LEU A 120 -11.08 -8.61 22.41
C LEU A 120 -10.95 -10.11 22.65
N LEU A 121 -9.83 -10.67 22.22
CA LEU A 121 -9.54 -12.09 22.40
C LEU A 121 -8.98 -12.31 23.80
N ASP A 122 -9.77 -12.88 24.69
CA ASP A 122 -9.23 -13.46 25.92
C ASP A 122 -8.34 -14.66 25.58
N ALA A 123 -7.47 -15.07 26.52
CA ALA A 123 -6.55 -16.18 26.30
C ALA A 123 -7.26 -17.52 26.00
N ALA A 124 -8.53 -17.68 26.42
CA ALA A 124 -9.35 -18.85 26.15
C ALA A 124 -9.84 -18.89 24.69
N THR A 125 -10.20 -17.74 24.13
CA THR A 125 -10.69 -17.56 22.76
C THR A 125 -9.55 -17.75 21.76
N ILE A 126 -8.33 -17.27 22.07
CA ILE A 126 -7.13 -17.54 21.25
C ILE A 126 -6.83 -19.04 21.19
N LYS A 127 -7.05 -19.77 22.30
CA LYS A 127 -6.86 -21.23 22.36
C LYS A 127 -7.96 -21.99 21.61
N ALA A 128 -9.17 -21.42 21.55
CA ALA A 128 -10.31 -21.91 20.78
C ALA A 128 -10.20 -21.61 19.27
N MET A 129 -9.41 -20.60 18.86
CA MET A 129 -9.03 -20.31 17.47
C MET A 129 -8.07 -21.34 16.84
N ARG A 130 -8.04 -22.57 17.36
CA ARG A 130 -7.46 -23.70 16.63
C ARG A 130 -8.27 -23.85 15.35
N ILE A 131 -7.62 -23.66 14.20
CA ILE A 131 -8.22 -23.68 12.85
C ILE A 131 -9.31 -24.76 12.81
N PRO A 132 -10.61 -24.38 12.78
CA PRO A 132 -11.70 -25.33 12.73
C PRO A 132 -11.49 -26.28 11.55
N ARG A 133 -11.96 -27.52 11.69
CA ARG A 133 -11.82 -28.55 10.64
C ARG A 133 -12.28 -28.04 9.27
N GLU A 134 -13.31 -27.19 9.25
CA GLU A 134 -13.83 -26.52 8.06
C GLU A 134 -12.82 -25.58 7.39
N GLU A 135 -12.16 -24.71 8.15
CA GLU A 135 -11.08 -23.86 7.63
C GLU A 135 -9.88 -24.69 7.14
N HIS A 136 -9.53 -25.79 7.81
CA HIS A 136 -8.47 -26.69 7.35
C HIS A 136 -8.83 -27.36 6.01
N VAL A 137 -10.10 -27.75 5.83
CA VAL A 137 -10.60 -28.33 4.57
C VAL A 137 -10.59 -27.27 3.46
N ASN A 138 -11.03 -26.04 3.75
CA ASN A 138 -10.98 -24.92 2.80
C ASN A 138 -9.54 -24.59 2.40
N ASN A 139 -8.63 -24.53 3.37
CA ASN A 139 -7.20 -24.32 3.12
C ASN A 139 -6.57 -25.46 2.31
N SER A 140 -6.97 -26.71 2.57
CA SER A 140 -6.53 -27.88 1.80
C SER A 140 -7.03 -27.86 0.36
N ALA A 141 -8.30 -27.52 0.14
CA ALA A 141 -8.88 -27.35 -1.19
C ALA A 141 -8.18 -26.22 -1.97
N ALA A 142 -7.97 -25.07 -1.32
CA ALA A 142 -7.23 -23.95 -1.90
C ALA A 142 -5.77 -24.31 -2.21
N PHE A 143 -5.10 -25.12 -1.37
CA PHE A 143 -3.75 -25.61 -1.64
C PHE A 143 -3.70 -26.55 -2.85
N LYS A 144 -4.65 -27.48 -2.97
CA LYS A 144 -4.77 -28.37 -4.13
C LYS A 144 -5.05 -27.59 -5.42
N ALA A 145 -5.96 -26.61 -5.37
CA ALA A 145 -6.26 -25.74 -6.50
C ALA A 145 -5.02 -24.95 -6.95
N ARG A 146 -4.27 -24.35 -6.01
CA ARG A 146 -3.01 -23.66 -6.30
C ARG A 146 -1.97 -24.59 -6.91
N THR A 147 -1.81 -25.80 -6.38
CA THR A 147 -0.85 -26.79 -6.89
C THR A 147 -1.20 -27.19 -8.33
N LYS A 148 -2.47 -27.46 -8.62
CA LYS A 148 -2.98 -27.82 -9.95
C LYS A 148 -2.88 -26.66 -10.95
N ALA A 149 -3.10 -25.42 -10.52
CA ALA A 149 -2.92 -24.26 -11.37
C ALA A 149 -1.45 -24.02 -11.71
N ARG A 150 -0.55 -24.19 -10.71
CA ARG A 150 0.90 -23.98 -10.88
C ARG A 150 1.57 -25.10 -11.68
N SER A 151 1.08 -26.34 -11.64
CA SER A 151 1.65 -27.44 -12.42
C SER A 151 1.61 -27.16 -13.92
N LYS A 152 0.58 -26.45 -14.43
CA LYS A 152 0.48 -26.02 -15.83
C LYS A 152 1.57 -25.04 -16.28
N LEU A 153 2.28 -24.43 -15.35
CA LEU A 153 3.32 -23.44 -15.60
C LEU A 153 4.72 -23.94 -15.19
N ARG A 154 4.83 -25.17 -14.63
CA ARG A 154 6.11 -25.74 -14.17
C ARG A 154 7.02 -26.17 -15.32
N ASP A 155 6.44 -26.66 -16.41
CA ASP A 155 7.21 -27.25 -17.51
C ASP A 155 7.78 -26.20 -18.48
N LYS A 156 7.50 -24.90 -18.28
CA LYS A 156 8.01 -23.80 -19.12
C LYS A 156 9.52 -23.54 -18.99
N ARG A 157 10.20 -24.23 -18.07
CA ARG A 157 11.66 -24.17 -17.86
C ARG A 157 12.31 -25.55 -17.95
N ALA A 158 11.55 -26.58 -18.31
CA ALA A 158 12.15 -27.88 -18.63
C ALA A 158 12.82 -27.72 -19.99
N ASP A 159 14.13 -27.93 -20.04
CA ASP A 159 14.88 -28.01 -21.29
C ASP A 159 14.38 -29.26 -22.03
N VAL A 160 13.43 -29.07 -22.95
CA VAL A 160 13.01 -30.11 -23.88
C VAL A 160 13.99 -30.01 -25.03
N GLY A 161 15.07 -30.78 -24.95
CA GLY A 161 16.05 -30.94 -26.02
C GLY A 161 15.47 -31.52 -27.30
#